data_AF-A0A0N4VN65-F1
#
_entry.id   AF-A0A0N4VN65-F1
#
_cell.length_a   1.000
_cell.length_b   1.000
_cell.length_c   1.000
_cell.angle_alpha   90.00
_cell.angle_beta   90.00
_cell.angle_gamma   90.00
#
_symmetry.space_group_name_H-M   'P 1'
#
loop_
_entity.id
_entity.type
_entity.pdbx_description
1 polymer ?
#
loop_
_entity_poly.entity_id
_entity_poly.type
_entity_poly.pdbx_seq_one_letter_code
_entity_poly.pdbx_strand_id
1 'polypeptide(L)'
;MDLEAPLRLSSSGRCCKNSEFDEKFQNLCASTKIQLHLLDTILGLYLWYVLSEVDFFSDYFWDALNFTIARLEMLIQWLTQFPGGLKLNAPLNVTLANFFSYHIDVWQNYLSAASVWLGFRFLPIACISGFSVFFATLSDLLSILTFHIFCFYVLASK
;
A
#
# COMPACT_ATOMS: atom_id res chain seq x y z
N MET A 1 9.50 -19.18 77.71
CA MET A 1 9.17 -20.57 77.35
C MET A 1 7.66 -20.64 77.30
N ASP A 2 6.97 -20.72 76.18
CA ASP A 2 7.30 -20.92 74.75
C ASP A 2 6.12 -20.28 74.00
N LEU A 3 6.28 -19.30 73.11
CA LEU A 3 6.64 -19.36 71.69
C LEU A 3 5.86 -20.41 70.87
N GLU A 4 4.72 -20.00 70.29
CA GLU A 4 4.13 -20.65 69.11
C GLU A 4 3.78 -19.62 68.04
N ALA A 5 4.13 -19.98 66.80
CA ALA A 5 4.45 -19.12 65.66
C ALA A 5 3.23 -18.71 64.80
N PRO A 6 3.33 -17.64 63.99
CA PRO A 6 2.26 -17.23 63.09
C PRO A 6 2.14 -18.15 61.86
N LEU A 7 0.90 -18.52 61.57
CA LEU A 7 0.43 -19.22 60.37
C LEU A 7 1.03 -18.66 59.07
N ARG A 8 1.84 -19.47 58.37
CA ARG A 8 2.17 -19.24 56.96
C ARG A 8 0.92 -19.43 56.11
N LEU A 9 0.35 -18.34 55.61
CA LEU A 9 -0.61 -18.37 54.51
C LEU A 9 0.09 -18.84 53.24
N SER A 10 -0.35 -20.01 52.76
CA SER A 10 0.05 -20.63 51.49
C SER A 10 -0.26 -19.71 50.31
N SER A 11 0.77 -19.08 49.74
CA SER A 11 0.72 -18.32 48.48
C SER A 11 0.89 -19.20 47.24
N SER A 12 1.00 -20.53 47.41
CA SER A 12 1.43 -21.44 46.34
C SER A 12 0.34 -21.73 45.29
N GLY A 13 -0.95 -21.55 45.62
CA GLY A 13 -2.07 -21.95 44.76
C GLY A 13 -2.56 -20.92 43.73
N ARG A 14 -2.11 -19.66 43.77
CA ARG A 14 -2.53 -18.60 42.82
C ARG A 14 -1.59 -18.45 41.62
N CYS A 15 -0.31 -18.77 41.77
CA CYS A 15 0.67 -18.62 40.67
C CYS A 15 0.43 -19.64 39.54
N CYS A 16 0.17 -20.92 39.88
CA CYS A 16 -0.07 -21.96 38.87
C CYS A 16 -1.41 -21.81 38.11
N LYS A 17 -2.43 -21.22 38.74
CA LYS A 17 -3.72 -20.97 38.07
C LYS A 17 -3.63 -19.85 37.05
N ASN A 18 -2.83 -18.82 37.33
CA ASN A 18 -2.59 -17.75 36.36
C ASN A 18 -1.79 -18.25 35.17
N SER A 19 -0.77 -19.10 35.37
CA SER A 19 0.00 -19.66 34.26
C SER A 19 -0.84 -20.59 33.36
N GLU A 20 -1.72 -21.42 33.91
CA GLU A 20 -2.59 -22.32 33.10
C GLU A 20 -3.70 -21.54 32.35
N PHE A 21 -4.22 -20.48 32.96
CA PHE A 21 -5.21 -19.60 32.33
C PHE A 21 -4.59 -18.72 31.24
N ASP A 22 -3.40 -18.15 31.50
CA ASP A 22 -2.64 -17.37 30.52
C ASP A 22 -2.23 -18.24 29.32
N GLU A 23 -1.87 -19.50 29.55
CA GLU A 23 -1.56 -20.48 28.49
C GLU A 23 -2.80 -20.80 27.63
N LYS A 24 -3.96 -21.04 28.26
CA LYS A 24 -5.23 -21.23 27.52
C LYS A 24 -5.62 -20.00 26.71
N PHE A 25 -5.47 -18.80 27.28
CA PHE A 25 -5.75 -17.54 26.60
C PHE A 25 -4.78 -17.29 25.44
N GLN A 26 -3.49 -17.58 25.62
CA GLN A 26 -2.49 -17.55 24.55
C GLN A 26 -2.82 -18.56 23.44
N ASN A 27 -3.27 -19.77 23.77
CA ASN A 27 -3.65 -20.79 22.79
C ASN A 27 -4.92 -20.41 22.01
N LEU A 28 -5.92 -19.81 22.66
CA LEU A 28 -7.12 -19.26 22.01
C LEU A 28 -6.78 -18.11 21.06
N CYS A 29 -5.92 -17.19 21.51
CA CYS A 29 -5.45 -16.06 20.70
C CYS A 29 -4.56 -16.52 19.53
N ALA A 30 -3.67 -17.48 19.77
CA ALA A 30 -2.82 -18.08 18.74
C ALA A 30 -3.67 -18.82 17.70
N SER A 31 -4.66 -19.61 18.12
CA SER A 31 -5.58 -20.30 17.22
C SER A 31 -6.31 -19.31 16.30
N THR A 32 -6.85 -18.21 16.84
CA THR A 32 -7.54 -17.19 16.04
C THR A 32 -6.61 -16.48 15.07
N LYS A 33 -5.38 -16.16 15.49
CA LYS A 33 -4.37 -15.53 14.63
C LYS A 33 -3.95 -16.43 13.48
N ILE A 34 -3.74 -17.71 13.75
CA ILE A 34 -3.38 -18.70 12.73
C ILE A 34 -4.53 -18.87 11.74
N GLN A 35 -5.79 -18.93 12.21
CA GLN A 35 -6.98 -19.00 11.34
C GLN A 35 -7.07 -17.80 10.40
N LEU A 36 -6.84 -16.58 10.90
CA LEU A 36 -6.82 -15.36 10.08
C LEU A 36 -5.66 -15.34 9.09
N HIS A 37 -4.48 -15.79 9.50
CA HIS A 37 -3.33 -15.88 8.61
C HIS A 37 -3.56 -16.87 7.47
N LEU A 38 -4.14 -18.04 7.75
CA LEU A 38 -4.51 -19.01 6.73
C LEU A 38 -5.56 -18.45 5.75
N LEU A 39 -6.56 -17.73 6.26
CA LEU A 39 -7.57 -17.06 5.44
C LEU A 39 -6.94 -15.99 4.54
N ASP A 40 -5.97 -15.22 5.05
CA ASP A 40 -5.21 -14.23 4.29
C ASP A 40 -4.36 -14.88 3.17
N THR A 41 -3.75 -16.03 3.43
CA THR A 41 -3.03 -16.81 2.42
C THR A 41 -3.97 -17.37 1.35
N ILE A 42 -5.15 -17.91 1.74
CA ILE A 42 -6.16 -18.42 0.79
C ILE A 42 -6.68 -17.28 -0.10
N LEU A 43 -7.00 -16.13 0.48
CA LEU A 43 -7.41 -14.94 -0.28
C LEU A 43 -6.29 -14.46 -1.23
N GLY A 44 -5.03 -14.50 -0.79
CA GLY A 44 -3.88 -14.18 -1.62
C GLY A 44 -3.74 -15.12 -2.83
N LEU A 45 -3.92 -16.43 -2.64
CA LEU A 45 -3.91 -17.41 -3.72
C LEU A 45 -5.10 -17.25 -4.68
N TYR A 46 -6.29 -16.98 -4.15
CA TYR A 46 -7.47 -16.68 -4.97
C TYR A 46 -7.24 -15.42 -5.82
N LEU A 47 -6.68 -14.37 -5.22
CA LEU A 47 -6.32 -13.15 -5.94
C LEU A 47 -5.31 -13.44 -7.04
N TRP A 48 -4.24 -14.20 -6.76
CA TRP A 48 -3.27 -14.63 -7.77
C TRP A 48 -3.93 -15.34 -8.96
N TYR A 49 -4.85 -16.27 -8.70
CA TYR A 49 -5.57 -16.97 -9.75
C TYR A 49 -6.33 -16.01 -10.67
N VAL A 50 -7.14 -15.11 -10.10
CA VAL A 50 -7.88 -14.10 -10.87
C VAL A 50 -6.93 -13.16 -11.62
N LEU A 51 -5.83 -12.75 -10.99
CA LEU A 51 -4.84 -11.84 -11.58
C LEU A 51 -4.10 -12.47 -12.76
N SER A 52 -3.87 -13.79 -12.71
CA SER A 52 -3.29 -14.58 -13.80
C SER A 52 -4.26 -14.80 -14.95
N GLU A 53 -5.57 -14.84 -14.68
CA GLU A 53 -6.59 -15.03 -15.70
C GLU A 53 -6.86 -13.71 -16.46
N VAL A 54 -6.85 -12.58 -15.75
CA VAL A 54 -7.11 -11.26 -16.32
C VAL A 54 -5.86 -10.65 -16.96
N ASP A 55 -4.68 -11.27 -16.78
CA ASP A 55 -3.37 -10.69 -17.09
C ASP A 55 -3.34 -9.22 -16.63
N PHE A 56 -3.34 -8.96 -15.32
CA PHE A 56 -3.54 -7.59 -14.80
C PHE A 56 -2.69 -6.48 -15.43
N PHE A 57 -1.48 -6.80 -15.90
CA PHE A 57 -0.58 -5.89 -16.62
C PHE A 57 -0.74 -5.91 -18.16
N SER A 58 -1.81 -6.52 -18.67
CA SER A 58 -2.16 -6.63 -20.08
C SER A 58 -2.47 -5.27 -20.71
N ASP A 59 -2.70 -5.30 -22.02
CA ASP A 59 -3.04 -4.18 -22.89
C ASP A 59 -4.16 -3.31 -22.30
N TYR A 60 -5.11 -3.87 -21.57
CA TYR A 60 -6.20 -3.08 -20.96
C TYR A 60 -5.70 -2.03 -19.95
N PHE A 61 -4.74 -2.39 -19.09
CA PHE A 61 -4.17 -1.45 -18.12
C PHE A 61 -3.36 -0.37 -18.83
N TRP A 62 -2.56 -0.76 -19.82
CA TRP A 62 -1.78 0.17 -20.64
C TRP A 62 -2.65 1.10 -21.47
N ASP A 63 -3.73 0.60 -22.06
CA ASP A 63 -4.70 1.38 -22.82
C ASP A 63 -5.43 2.38 -21.93
N ALA A 64 -5.86 1.96 -20.73
CA ALA A 64 -6.49 2.85 -19.77
C ALA A 64 -5.52 3.96 -19.30
N LEU A 65 -4.24 3.62 -19.05
CA LEU A 65 -3.20 4.59 -18.72
C LEU A 65 -2.96 5.56 -19.88
N ASN A 66 -2.73 5.06 -21.09
CA ASN A 66 -2.48 5.87 -22.28
C ASN A 66 -3.67 6.79 -22.58
N PHE A 67 -4.90 6.31 -22.44
CA PHE A 67 -6.11 7.12 -22.59
C PHE A 67 -6.19 8.24 -21.54
N THR A 68 -5.82 7.94 -20.30
CA THR A 68 -5.80 8.94 -19.22
C THR A 68 -4.74 10.01 -19.48
N ILE A 69 -3.53 9.59 -19.89
CA ILE A 69 -2.42 10.46 -20.28
C ILE A 69 -2.85 11.40 -21.41
N ALA A 70 -3.40 10.85 -22.50
CA ALA A 70 -3.83 11.63 -23.66
C ALA A 70 -4.89 12.68 -23.30
N ARG A 71 -5.84 12.35 -22.42
CA ARG A 71 -6.85 13.31 -21.95
C ARG A 71 -6.24 14.42 -21.11
N LEU A 72 -5.26 14.09 -20.27
CA LEU A 72 -4.60 15.05 -19.41
C LEU A 72 -3.77 16.04 -20.23
N GLU A 73 -3.01 15.54 -21.20
CA GLU A 73 -2.26 16.37 -22.16
C GLU A 73 -3.18 17.28 -22.98
N MET A 74 -4.30 16.74 -23.47
CA MET A 74 -5.29 17.53 -24.20
C MET A 74 -5.88 18.64 -23.33
N LEU A 75 -6.16 18.36 -22.05
CA LEU A 75 -6.65 19.36 -21.09
C LEU A 75 -5.60 20.45 -20.83
N ILE A 76 -4.34 20.08 -20.70
CA ILE A 76 -3.21 21.01 -20.50
C ILE A 76 -3.04 21.92 -21.74
N GLN A 77 -3.06 21.34 -22.93
CA GLN A 77 -2.99 22.10 -24.19
C GLN A 77 -4.20 23.03 -24.36
N TRP A 78 -5.40 22.55 -24.02
CA TRP A 78 -6.61 23.36 -24.03
C TRP A 78 -6.53 24.53 -23.06
N LEU A 79 -6.03 24.29 -21.84
CA LEU A 79 -5.81 25.32 -20.83
C LEU A 79 -4.84 26.39 -21.36
N THR A 80 -3.81 25.98 -22.10
CA THR A 80 -2.80 26.86 -22.71
C THR A 80 -3.39 27.77 -23.81
N GLN A 81 -4.29 27.22 -24.64
CA GLN A 81 -4.87 27.92 -25.80
C GLN A 81 -6.09 28.78 -25.47
N PHE A 82 -6.94 28.34 -24.53
CA PHE A 82 -8.13 29.06 -24.10
C PHE A 82 -8.08 29.28 -22.59
N PRO A 83 -7.71 30.48 -22.10
CA PRO A 83 -7.77 30.83 -20.69
C PRO A 83 -9.24 31.01 -20.28
N GLY A 84 -9.98 29.90 -20.20
CA GLY A 84 -11.38 29.86 -19.80
C GLY A 84 -11.53 30.28 -18.35
N GLY A 85 -11.73 31.58 -18.11
CA GLY A 85 -12.10 32.16 -16.80
C GLY A 85 -11.03 32.11 -15.70
N LEU A 86 -9.97 31.30 -15.84
CA LEU A 86 -8.78 31.34 -14.99
C LEU A 86 -7.98 32.60 -15.33
N LYS A 87 -7.94 33.59 -14.42
CA LYS A 87 -7.17 34.82 -14.55
C LYS A 87 -5.66 34.55 -14.36
N LEU A 88 -5.09 33.72 -15.22
CA LEU A 88 -3.65 33.43 -15.25
C LEU A 88 -2.97 34.18 -16.39
N ASN A 89 -1.72 34.56 -16.14
CA ASN A 89 -0.85 35.22 -17.10
C ASN A 89 -0.41 34.21 -18.18
N ALA A 90 -0.37 34.61 -19.45
CA ALA A 90 0.07 33.76 -20.57
C ALA A 90 1.40 33.01 -20.32
N PRO A 91 2.48 33.65 -19.80
CA PRO A 91 3.72 32.93 -19.46
C PRO A 91 3.54 31.90 -18.35
N LEU A 92 2.67 32.13 -17.37
CA LEU A 92 2.43 31.18 -16.27
C LEU A 92 1.76 29.91 -16.79
N ASN A 93 0.84 30.05 -17.75
CA ASN A 93 0.14 28.94 -18.36
C ASN A 93 1.09 28.02 -19.13
N VAL A 94 2.02 28.59 -19.90
CA VAL A 94 3.04 27.83 -20.63
C VAL A 94 4.00 27.12 -19.67
N THR A 95 4.44 27.78 -18.59
CA THR A 95 5.28 27.15 -17.58
C THR A 95 4.57 26.00 -16.87
N LEU A 96 3.29 26.18 -16.52
CA LEU A 96 2.47 25.15 -15.88
C LEU A 96 2.23 23.95 -16.80
N ALA A 97 1.99 24.20 -18.08
CA ALA A 97 1.82 23.17 -19.09
C ALA A 97 3.07 22.32 -19.26
N ASN A 98 4.23 22.95 -19.45
CA ASN A 98 5.51 22.26 -19.54
C ASN A 98 5.81 21.46 -18.27
N PHE A 99 5.47 22.02 -17.10
CA PHE A 99 5.66 21.34 -15.83
C PHE A 99 4.82 20.05 -15.73
N PHE A 100 3.52 20.12 -16.01
CA PHE A 100 2.65 18.94 -15.92
C PHE A 100 2.97 17.89 -16.99
N SER A 101 3.25 18.29 -18.24
CA SER A 101 3.65 17.36 -19.29
C SER A 101 4.93 16.62 -18.94
N TYR A 102 5.96 17.32 -18.45
CA TYR A 102 7.19 16.67 -17.99
C TYR A 102 6.94 15.67 -16.85
N HIS A 103 6.02 15.99 -15.93
CA HIS A 103 5.68 15.08 -14.84
C HIS A 103 5.00 13.81 -15.36
N ILE A 104 4.05 13.94 -16.30
CA ILE A 104 3.36 12.80 -16.90
C ILE A 104 4.36 11.84 -17.57
N ASP A 105 5.34 12.37 -18.31
CA ASP A 105 6.39 11.56 -18.96
C ASP A 105 7.24 10.78 -17.94
N VAL A 106 7.65 11.43 -16.85
CA VAL A 106 8.43 10.77 -15.78
C VAL A 106 7.60 9.66 -15.12
N TRP A 107 6.32 9.93 -14.89
CA TRP A 107 5.40 8.97 -14.29
C TRP A 107 5.12 7.76 -15.19
N GLN A 108 4.94 7.98 -16.48
CA GLN A 108 4.77 6.90 -17.45
C GLN A 108 6.00 5.98 -17.46
N ASN A 109 7.20 6.56 -17.46
CA ASN A 109 8.45 5.80 -17.38
C ASN A 109 8.60 5.05 -16.06
N TYR A 110 8.20 5.67 -14.94
CA TYR A 110 8.22 5.02 -13.62
C TYR A 110 7.24 3.85 -13.55
N LEU A 111 6.01 4.01 -14.06
CA LEU A 111 5.01 2.94 -14.11
C LEU A 111 5.42 1.80 -15.03
N SER A 112 6.06 2.11 -16.18
CA SER A 112 6.67 1.10 -17.06
C SER A 112 7.72 0.27 -16.34
N ALA A 113 8.69 0.92 -15.69
CA ALA A 113 9.67 0.20 -14.87
C ALA A 113 8.99 -0.58 -13.75
N ALA A 114 8.11 0.06 -12.97
CA ALA A 114 7.42 -0.54 -11.84
C ALA A 114 6.59 -1.76 -12.25
N SER A 115 5.94 -1.74 -13.42
CA SER A 115 5.16 -2.88 -13.94
C SER A 115 6.01 -4.13 -14.17
N VAL A 116 7.24 -3.96 -14.69
CA VAL A 116 8.15 -5.09 -14.95
C VAL A 116 8.65 -5.67 -13.63
N TRP A 117 9.00 -4.81 -12.67
CA TRP A 117 9.44 -5.21 -11.34
C TRP A 117 8.31 -5.86 -10.53
N LEU A 118 7.13 -5.22 -10.50
CA LEU A 118 5.97 -5.66 -9.76
C LEU A 118 5.38 -6.93 -10.37
N GLY A 119 5.15 -6.97 -11.68
CA GLY A 119 4.44 -8.05 -12.36
C GLY A 119 5.18 -9.38 -12.37
N PHE A 120 6.44 -9.42 -12.84
CA PHE A 120 7.13 -10.70 -13.07
C PHE A 120 7.67 -11.36 -11.79
N ARG A 121 8.03 -10.57 -10.77
CA ARG A 121 8.75 -11.08 -9.60
C ARG A 121 8.02 -10.85 -8.29
N PHE A 122 7.51 -9.65 -8.06
CA PHE A 122 6.93 -9.31 -6.76
C PHE A 122 5.50 -9.84 -6.59
N LEU A 123 4.68 -9.81 -7.64
CA LEU A 123 3.27 -10.22 -7.60
C LEU A 123 3.07 -11.69 -7.18
N PRO A 124 3.74 -12.69 -7.77
CA PRO A 124 3.59 -14.08 -7.32
C PRO A 124 4.07 -14.27 -5.89
N ILE A 125 5.20 -13.66 -5.53
CA ILE A 125 5.80 -13.81 -4.19
C ILE A 125 4.90 -13.17 -3.13
N ALA A 126 4.38 -11.98 -3.39
CA ALA A 126 3.44 -11.28 -2.51
C ALA A 126 2.16 -12.09 -2.32
N CYS A 127 1.55 -12.59 -3.40
CA CYS A 127 0.31 -13.34 -3.30
C CYS A 127 0.48 -14.69 -2.58
N ILE A 128 1.62 -15.37 -2.75
CA ILE A 128 1.95 -16.59 -1.99
C ILE A 128 2.09 -16.28 -0.49
N SER A 129 2.61 -15.10 -0.14
CA SER A 129 2.76 -14.67 1.26
C SER A 129 1.48 -14.15 1.91
N GLY A 130 0.43 -13.86 1.14
CA GLY A 130 -0.90 -13.46 1.62
C GLY A 130 -1.41 -12.16 1.01
N PHE A 131 -2.73 -11.96 1.08
CA PHE A 131 -3.40 -10.75 0.58
C PHE A 131 -2.94 -9.48 1.30
N SER A 132 -2.72 -9.56 2.61
CA SER A 132 -2.23 -8.44 3.41
C SER A 132 -0.87 -7.90 2.95
N VAL A 133 0.04 -8.78 2.54
CA VAL A 133 1.37 -8.40 2.03
C VAL A 133 1.27 -7.68 0.69
N PHE A 134 0.37 -8.13 -0.18
CA PHE A 134 0.06 -7.43 -1.42
C PHE A 134 -0.43 -6.00 -1.14
N PHE A 135 -1.36 -5.79 -0.21
CA PHE A 135 -1.81 -4.44 0.16
C PHE A 135 -0.74 -3.61 0.83
N ALA A 136 0.11 -4.21 1.67
CA ALA A 136 1.24 -3.51 2.28
C ALA A 136 2.21 -2.97 1.20
N THR A 137 2.61 -3.81 0.24
CA THR A 137 3.47 -3.37 -0.87
C THR A 137 2.83 -2.30 -1.75
N LEU A 138 1.53 -2.40 -2.01
CA LEU A 138 0.79 -1.35 -2.73
C LEU A 138 0.78 -0.03 -1.94
N SER A 139 0.58 -0.10 -0.63
CA SER A 139 0.63 1.06 0.28
C SER A 139 2.02 1.72 0.28
N ASP A 140 3.09 0.93 0.29
CA ASP A 140 4.46 1.43 0.23
C ASP A 140 4.71 2.13 -1.12
N LEU A 141 4.25 1.56 -2.23
CA LEU A 141 4.34 2.18 -3.55
C LEU A 141 3.60 3.53 -3.59
N LEU A 142 2.36 3.59 -3.10
CA LEU A 142 1.58 4.83 -3.01
C LEU A 142 2.23 5.87 -2.09
N SER A 143 2.93 5.44 -1.05
CA SER A 143 3.67 6.33 -0.15
C SER A 143 4.87 6.96 -0.84
N ILE A 144 5.65 6.18 -1.59
CA ILE A 144 6.77 6.69 -2.42
C ILE A 144 6.25 7.67 -3.47
N LEU A 145 5.14 7.31 -4.10
CA LEU A 145 4.45 8.12 -5.09
C LEU A 145 4.04 9.49 -4.53
N THR A 146 3.41 9.48 -3.37
CA THR A 146 2.96 10.69 -2.66
C THR A 146 4.16 11.53 -2.21
N PHE A 147 5.23 10.89 -1.74
CA PHE A 147 6.48 11.57 -1.41
C PHE A 147 7.11 12.24 -2.63
N HIS A 148 7.07 11.62 -3.80
CA HIS A 148 7.54 12.22 -5.05
C HIS A 148 6.77 13.51 -5.38
N ILE A 149 5.43 13.48 -5.29
CA ILE A 149 4.57 14.66 -5.47
C ILE A 149 4.90 15.74 -4.43
N PHE A 150 5.09 15.35 -3.17
CA PHE A 150 5.39 16.28 -2.08
C PHE A 150 6.77 16.95 -2.24
N CYS A 151 7.79 16.17 -2.59
CA CYS A 151 9.13 16.69 -2.87
C CYS A 151 9.08 17.72 -3.99
N PHE A 152 8.31 17.43 -5.04
CA PHE A 152 8.09 18.37 -6.13
C PHE A 152 7.36 19.64 -5.66
N TYR A 153 6.28 19.50 -4.88
CA TYR A 153 5.54 20.64 -4.33
C TYR A 153 6.46 21.58 -3.53
N VAL A 154 7.34 21.02 -2.69
CA VAL A 154 8.32 21.80 -1.92
C VAL A 154 9.35 22.47 -2.82
N LEU A 155 9.79 21.82 -3.90
CA LEU A 155 10.72 22.41 -4.87
C LEU A 155 10.08 23.55 -5.68
N ALA A 156 8.83 23.39 -6.11
CA ALA A 156 8.10 24.45 -6.83
C ALA A 156 7.75 25.65 -5.92
N SER A 157 7.77 25.46 -4.60
CA SER A 157 7.55 26.52 -3.60
C SER A 157 8.80 27.32 -3.21
N LYS A 158 9.99 26.88 -3.66
CA LYS A 158 11.26 27.61 -3.48
C LYS A 158 11.60 28.39 -4.75
#